data_AF-A0A840YQE4-F1
#
_entry.id   AF-A0A840YQE4-F1
#
_cell.length_a   1.000
_cell.length_b   1.000
_cell.length_c   1.000
_cell.angle_alpha   90.00
_cell.angle_beta   90.00
_cell.angle_gamma   90.00
#
_symmetry.space_group_name_H-M   'P 1'
#
loop_
_entity.id
_entity.type
_entity.pdbx_description
1 polymer ?
#
loop_
_entity_poly.entity_id
_entity_poly.type
_entity_poly.pdbx_seq_one_letter_code
_entity_poly.pdbx_strand_id
1 'polypeptide(L)' 'MQHYRVYKLSDVDGKIVTGDDLHAENDDEAMRAAEDDTNCPTCEVWTGAKRIGLIEKDAK' A
#
# COMPACT_ATOMS: atom_id res chain seq x y z
N MET A 1 -12.62 5.09 11.65
CA MET A 1 -12.02 4.90 10.31
C MET A 1 -11.06 6.05 10.02
N GLN A 2 -9.87 5.69 9.59
CA GLN A 2 -8.79 6.60 9.20
C GLN A 2 -8.57 6.46 7.68
N HIS A 3 -8.07 7.53 7.07
CA HIS A 3 -7.79 7.56 5.64
C HIS A 3 -6.35 7.15 5.39
N TYR A 4 -6.18 6.10 4.60
CA TYR A 4 -4.91 5.59 4.12
C TYR A 4 -4.82 5.76 2.61
N ARG A 5 -3.58 5.79 2.11
CA ARG A 5 -3.30 5.78 0.68
C ARG A 5 -2.31 4.67 0.37
N VAL A 6 -2.67 3.84 -0.59
CA VAL A 6 -1.86 2.72 -1.05
C VAL A 6 -1.24 3.12 -2.37
N TYR A 7 0.07 3.32 -2.39
CA TYR A 7 0.80 3.64 -3.60
C TYR A 7 1.41 2.38 -4.20
N LYS A 8 1.00 2.03 -5.41
CA LYS A 8 1.60 0.93 -6.16
C LYS A 8 2.91 1.42 -6.78
N LEU A 9 3.98 0.68 -6.54
CA LEU A 9 5.30 0.98 -7.04
C LEU A 9 5.59 0.17 -8.30
N SER A 10 6.39 0.75 -9.18
CA SER A 10 6.97 0.10 -10.34
C SER A 10 8.11 -0.81 -9.89
N ASP A 11 8.04 -2.09 -10.24
CA ASP A 11 9.11 -3.05 -9.93
C ASP A 11 10.43 -2.74 -10.67
N VAL A 12 10.40 -1.87 -11.69
CA VAL A 12 11.57 -1.52 -12.50
C VAL A 12 12.39 -0.39 -11.89
N ASP A 13 11.73 0.64 -11.35
CA ASP A 13 12.39 1.87 -10.89
C ASP A 13 11.92 2.37 -9.53
N GLY A 14 11.04 1.63 -8.84
CA GLY A 14 10.54 1.95 -7.50
C GLY A 14 9.65 3.19 -7.44
N LYS A 15 9.23 3.74 -8.58
CA LYS A 15 8.38 4.93 -8.61
C LYS A 15 6.91 4.58 -8.42
N ILE A 16 6.16 5.54 -7.85
CA ILE A 16 4.71 5.44 -7.74
C ILE A 16 4.09 5.44 -9.14
N VAL A 17 3.39 4.35 -9.47
CA VAL A 17 2.66 4.18 -10.74
C VAL A 17 1.21 4.62 -10.58
N THR A 18 0.59 4.26 -9.46
CA THR A 18 -0.78 4.65 -9.14
C THR A 18 -0.95 4.72 -7.62
N GLY A 19 -2.03 5.37 -7.18
CA GLY A 19 -2.41 5.43 -5.78
C GLY A 19 -3.91 5.25 -5.61
N ASP A 20 -4.28 4.37 -4.68
CA ASP A 20 -5.67 4.08 -4.30
C ASP A 20 -5.92 4.55 -2.85
N ASP A 21 -7.12 5.03 -2.57
CA ASP A 21 -7.53 5.42 -1.22
C ASP A 21 -8.14 4.21 -0.47
N LEU A 22 -7.77 4.06 0.79
CA LEU A 22 -8.17 2.95 1.67
C LEU A 22 -8.69 3.50 3.00
N HIS A 23 -9.85 3.02 3.44
CA HIS A 23 -10.37 3.35 4.77
C HIS A 23 -10.25 2.12 5.67
N ALA A 24 -9.54 2.26 6.78
CA ALA A 24 -9.35 1.20 7.78
C ALA A 24 -9.48 1.77 9.19
N GLU A 25 -9.73 0.93 10.20
CA GLU A 25 -9.80 1.37 11.59
C GLU A 25 -8.42 1.68 12.17
N ASN A 26 -7.40 0.93 11.74
CA ASN A 26 -6.03 1.03 12.24
C ASN A 26 -4.99 0.60 11.18
N ASP A 27 -3.71 0.80 11.53
CA ASP A 27 -2.57 0.54 10.64
C ASP A 27 -2.46 -0.94 10.24
N ASP A 28 -2.74 -1.88 11.15
CA ASP A 28 -2.67 -3.33 10.88
C ASP A 28 -3.75 -3.76 9.87
N GLU A 29 -4.97 -3.25 10.02
CA GLU A 29 -6.05 -3.49 9.08
C GLU A 29 -5.75 -2.86 7.71
N ALA A 30 -5.18 -1.66 7.69
CA ALA A 30 -4.77 -1.02 6.44
C ALA A 30 -3.70 -1.84 5.70
N MET A 31 -2.71 -2.36 6.41
CA MET A 31 -1.67 -3.22 5.85
C MET A 31 -2.26 -4.53 5.31
N ARG A 32 -3.15 -5.20 6.05
CA ARG A 32 -3.82 -6.42 5.58
C ARG A 32 -4.67 -6.18 4.34
N ALA A 33 -5.47 -5.11 4.33
CA ALA A 33 -6.32 -4.79 3.18
C ALA A 33 -5.49 -4.46 1.93
N ALA A 34 -4.35 -3.79 2.09
CA ALA A 34 -3.41 -3.57 0.99
C ALA A 34 -2.69 -4.86 0.55
N GLU A 35 -2.40 -5.77 1.48
CA GLU A 35 -1.81 -7.08 1.18
C GLU A 35 -2.82 -8.00 0.47
N ASP A 36 -4.11 -7.86 0.70
CA ASP A 36 -5.15 -8.60 -0.03
C ASP A 36 -5.40 -8.05 -1.45
N ASP A 37 -4.95 -6.82 -1.77
CA ASP A 37 -5.07 -6.27 -3.12
C ASP A 37 -4.14 -7.04 -4.09
N THR A 38 -4.75 -7.83 -4.98
CA THR A 38 -4.04 -8.60 -6.01
C THR A 38 -3.30 -7.73 -7.02
N ASN A 39 -3.64 -6.44 -7.12
CA ASN A 39 -2.96 -5.49 -8.00
C ASN A 39 -1.78 -4.78 -7.31
N CYS A 40 -1.35 -5.25 -6.14
CA CYS A 40 -0.33 -4.65 -5.29
C CYS A 40 0.90 -5.59 -5.19
N PRO A 41 1.71 -5.75 -6.26
CA PRO A 41 2.92 -6.58 -6.21
C PRO A 41 3.97 -5.94 -5.29
N THR A 42 4.27 -4.66 -5.52
CA THR A 42 5.05 -3.82 -4.60
C THR A 42 4.26 -2.56 -4.30
N CYS A 43 3.98 -2.29 -3.03
CA CYS A 43 3.21 -1.10 -2.67
C CYS A 43 3.47 -0.56 -1.27
N GLU A 44 3.37 0.77 -1.14
CA GLU A 44 3.52 1.47 0.12
C GLU A 44 2.17 1.89 0.68
N VAL A 45 1.97 1.67 1.97
CA VAL A 45 0.79 2.15 2.70
C VAL A 45 1.16 3.39 3.48
N TRP A 46 0.40 4.46 3.27
CA TRP A 46 0.59 5.77 3.88
C TRP A 46 -0.65 6.22 4.64
N THR A 47 -0.47 6.99 5.70
CA THR A 47 -1.54 7.74 6.36
C THR A 47 -1.05 9.15 6.67
N GLY A 48 -1.84 10.15 6.27
CA GLY A 48 -1.38 11.54 6.26
C GLY A 48 -0.06 11.70 5.49
N ALA A 49 0.98 12.22 6.16
CA ALA A 49 2.32 12.41 5.60
C ALA A 49 3.35 11.36 6.07
N LYS A 50 2.87 10.21 6.59
CA LYS A 50 3.73 9.15 7.15
C LYS A 50 3.54 7.84 6.38
N ARG A 51 4.64 7.21 5.99
CA ARG A 51 4.67 5.83 5.51
C ARG A 51 4.50 4.88 6.70
N ILE A 52 3.51 4.01 6.62
CA ILE A 52 3.20 2.99 7.63
C ILE A 52 3.92 1.69 7.31
N GLY A 53 3.97 1.29 6.04
CA GLY A 53 4.64 0.07 5.63
C GLY A 53 4.90 -0.03 4.13
N LEU A 54 5.59 -1.11 3.75
CA LEU A 54 5.80 -1.54 2.37
C LEU A 54 5.44 -3.02 2.30
N ILE A 55 4.71 -3.37 1.27
CA ILE A 55 4.32 -4.73 0.91
C ILE A 55 5.12 -5.09 -0.33
N GLU A 56 5.85 -6.20 -0.25
CA GLU A 56 6.61 -6.79 -1.35
C GLU A 56 6.12 -8.23 -1.49
N LYS A 57 5.24 -8.48 -2.46
CA LYS A 57 4.85 -9.83 -2.84
C LYS A 57 5.92 -10.33 -3.79
N ASP A 58 6.84 -11.15 -3.29
CA ASP A 58 7.81 -11.86 -4.13
C ASP A 58 7.08 -12.47 -5.33
N ALA A 59 7.41 -12.00 -6.53
CA ALA A 59 6.95 -12.58 -7.78
C ALA A 59 7.57 -13.98 -7.91
N LYS A 60 6.90 -14.97 -7.31
CA LYS A 60 7.33 -16.37 -7.34
C LYS A 60 6.99 -17.04 -8.66
#